data_AF-A0A5C4MYW9-F1
#
_entry.id   AF-A0A5C4MYW9-F1
#
_cell.length_a   1.000
_cell.length_b   1.000
_cell.length_c   1.000
_cell.angle_alpha   90.00
_cell.angle_beta   90.00
_cell.angle_gamma   90.00
#
_symmetry.space_group_name_H-M   'P 1'
#
loop_
_entity.id
_entity.type
_entity.pdbx_description
1 polymer ?
#
loop_
_entity_poly.entity_id
_entity_poly.type
_entity_poly.pdbx_seq_one_letter_code
_entity_poly.pdbx_strand_id
1 'polypeptide(L)'
;MSHPAAPGPDGEHEPTIGRLVSDISRDLSTLVRGEIALAKSELRVSVKSGAVGSGLLVAVAVLLLFVVTMLSMAGGFFFAWIFNRDIPLAFTWGFLVMTGVWILFILVFALLGVRFLKRVKAPEKTIATVQEIPNALKGKTDPRVTIDLPEAAVSPPSPTSSGKHLKS
;
A
#
# COMPACT_ATOMS: atom_id res chain seq x y z
N MET A 1 41.88 9.58 74.32
CA MET A 1 42.16 9.13 72.93
C MET A 1 40.81 9.01 72.22
N SER A 2 40.39 10.06 71.53
CA SER A 2 39.12 10.10 70.79
C SER A 2 39.28 9.39 69.44
N HIS A 3 38.44 8.38 69.24
CA HIS A 3 38.28 7.66 67.99
C HIS A 3 37.51 8.54 67.00
N PRO A 4 37.96 8.74 65.74
CA PRO A 4 37.17 9.37 64.70
C PRO A 4 36.15 8.35 64.15
N ALA A 5 34.88 8.74 64.11
CA ALA A 5 33.81 7.97 63.48
C ALA A 5 34.03 7.89 61.96
N ALA A 6 33.93 6.69 61.40
CA ALA A 6 33.95 6.45 59.96
C ALA A 6 32.71 7.10 59.30
N PRO A 7 32.85 7.71 58.12
CA PRO A 7 31.71 8.20 57.35
C PRO A 7 30.84 7.00 56.95
N GLY A 8 29.56 7.07 57.29
CA GLY A 8 28.57 6.06 56.92
C GLY A 8 28.39 5.98 55.39
N PRO A 9 27.96 4.81 54.89
CA PRO A 9 27.78 4.57 53.47
C PRO A 9 26.82 5.59 52.88
N ASP A 10 27.31 6.17 51.81
CA ASP A 10 26.72 7.15 50.90
C ASP A 10 25.23 6.88 50.68
N GLY A 11 24.42 7.82 51.19
CA GLY A 11 23.09 8.18 50.74
C GLY A 11 22.28 7.07 50.06
N GLU A 12 21.55 6.33 50.91
CA GLU A 12 20.33 5.64 50.52
C GLU A 12 19.45 6.61 49.71
N HIS A 13 19.48 6.48 48.39
CA HIS A 13 18.47 7.07 47.54
C HIS A 13 17.23 6.20 47.71
N GLU A 14 16.34 6.59 48.61
CA GLU A 14 14.94 6.15 48.55
C GLU A 14 14.46 6.25 47.09
N PRO A 15 13.66 5.30 46.58
CA PRO A 15 13.01 5.43 45.29
C PRO A 15 12.06 6.64 45.36
N THR A 16 12.58 7.81 45.04
CA THR A 16 11.78 9.03 44.95
C THR A 16 10.75 8.83 43.84
N ILE A 17 9.51 9.27 44.06
CA ILE A 17 8.44 9.22 43.05
C ILE A 17 8.90 9.84 41.71
N GLY A 18 9.82 10.81 41.76
CA GLY A 18 10.47 11.38 40.59
C GLY A 18 11.30 10.38 39.77
N ARG A 19 11.98 9.41 40.39
CA ARG A 19 12.68 8.32 39.67
C ARG A 19 11.71 7.38 38.98
N LEU A 20 10.62 6.96 39.64
CA LEU A 20 9.61 6.07 39.05
C LEU A 20 8.91 6.71 37.83
N VAL A 21 8.50 7.98 37.94
CA VAL A 21 7.89 8.71 36.81
C VAL A 21 8.89 8.89 35.67
N SER A 22 10.17 9.17 35.99
CA SER A 22 11.25 9.25 34.99
C SER A 22 11.45 7.92 34.26
N ASP A 23 11.47 6.79 34.98
CA ASP A 23 11.68 5.47 34.40
C ASP A 23 10.49 5.05 33.52
N ILE A 24 9.24 5.25 33.98
CA ILE A 24 8.03 4.99 33.18
C ILE A 24 8.00 5.87 31.92
N SER A 25 8.38 7.15 32.02
CA SER A 25 8.47 8.07 30.88
C SER A 25 9.50 7.59 29.84
N ARG A 26 10.61 7.03 30.32
CA ARG A 26 11.69 6.49 29.47
C ARG A 26 11.27 5.20 28.76
N ASP A 27 10.53 4.34 29.43
CA ASP A 27 9.99 3.12 28.84
C ASP A 27 8.90 3.42 27.81
N LEU A 28 8.00 4.36 28.10
CA LEU A 28 7.00 4.83 27.15
C LEU A 28 7.66 5.47 25.91
N SER A 29 8.69 6.29 26.13
CA SER A 29 9.49 6.87 25.03
C SER A 29 10.14 5.78 24.17
N THR A 30 10.57 4.68 24.76
CA THR A 30 11.18 3.54 24.06
C THR A 30 10.14 2.78 23.21
N LEU A 31 8.94 2.55 23.75
CA LEU A 31 7.83 1.92 23.02
C LEU A 31 7.38 2.77 21.82
N VAL A 32 7.13 4.07 22.04
CA VAL A 32 6.74 5.00 20.98
C VAL A 32 7.81 5.06 19.89
N ARG A 33 9.09 5.08 20.26
CA ARG A 33 10.18 5.03 19.28
C ARG A 33 10.21 3.70 18.51
N GLY A 34 9.87 2.60 19.17
CA GLY A 34 9.71 1.27 18.57
C GLY A 34 8.59 1.23 17.53
N GLU A 35 7.40 1.75 17.86
CA GLU A 35 6.28 1.84 16.92
C GLU A 35 6.60 2.74 15.73
N ILE A 36 7.21 3.90 15.97
CA ILE A 36 7.65 4.81 14.89
C ILE A 36 8.70 4.13 14.02
N ALA A 37 9.66 3.40 14.61
CA ALA A 37 10.69 2.70 13.85
C ALA A 37 10.08 1.58 12.98
N LEU A 38 9.12 0.83 13.52
CA LEU A 38 8.41 -0.22 12.80
C LEU A 38 7.57 0.37 11.66
N ALA A 39 6.73 1.36 11.95
CA ALA A 39 5.89 2.04 10.95
C ALA A 39 6.75 2.68 9.84
N LYS A 40 7.89 3.29 10.21
CA LYS A 40 8.84 3.84 9.23
C LYS A 40 9.47 2.75 8.37
N SER A 41 9.74 1.57 8.93
CA SER A 41 10.29 0.45 8.17
C SER A 41 9.28 -0.12 7.17
N GLU A 42 8.02 -0.25 7.58
CA GLU A 42 6.92 -0.73 6.73
C GLU A 42 6.62 0.28 5.62
N LEU A 43 6.57 1.56 5.96
CA LEU A 43 6.42 2.63 4.97
C LEU A 43 7.56 2.63 3.95
N ARG A 44 8.82 2.43 4.38
CA ARG A 44 9.97 2.32 3.47
C ARG A 44 9.82 1.15 2.50
N VAL A 45 9.34 0.00 2.96
CA VAL A 45 9.09 -1.16 2.10
C VAL A 45 7.97 -0.88 1.11
N SER A 46 6.86 -0.27 1.56
CA SER A 46 5.73 0.12 0.71
C SER A 46 6.14 1.14 -0.35
N VAL A 47 6.89 2.19 0.02
CA VAL A 47 7.39 3.20 -0.91
C VAL A 47 8.37 2.59 -1.90
N LYS A 48 9.33 1.77 -1.44
CA LYS A 48 10.30 1.12 -2.34
C LYS A 48 9.61 0.20 -3.33
N SER A 49 8.64 -0.58 -2.87
CA SER A 49 7.91 -1.52 -3.72
C SER A 49 7.01 -0.79 -4.72
N GLY A 50 6.33 0.26 -4.26
CA GLY A 50 5.52 1.13 -5.11
C GLY A 50 6.36 1.86 -6.16
N ALA A 51 7.52 2.40 -5.78
CA ALA A 51 8.42 3.11 -6.69
C ALA A 51 9.02 2.20 -7.77
N VAL A 52 9.41 0.97 -7.41
CA VAL A 52 9.91 0.00 -8.39
C VAL A 52 8.77 -0.46 -9.31
N GLY A 53 7.58 -0.71 -8.76
CA GLY A 53 6.40 -1.10 -9.54
C GLY A 53 5.99 -0.02 -10.54
N SER A 54 5.86 1.23 -10.10
CA SER A 54 5.52 2.35 -10.98
C SER A 54 6.63 2.63 -12.01
N GLY A 55 7.90 2.54 -11.61
CA GLY A 55 9.04 2.69 -12.51
C GLY A 55 9.06 1.67 -13.64
N LEU A 56 8.76 0.40 -13.34
CA LEU A 56 8.63 -0.65 -14.35
C LEU A 56 7.47 -0.43 -15.31
N LEU A 57 6.32 0.07 -14.82
CA LEU A 57 5.19 0.40 -15.69
C LEU A 57 5.51 1.55 -16.64
N VAL A 58 6.15 2.61 -16.14
CA VAL A 58 6.59 3.72 -16.99
C VAL A 58 7.61 3.24 -18.03
N ALA A 59 8.55 2.38 -17.63
CA ALA A 59 9.50 1.81 -18.57
C ALA A 59 8.79 1.01 -19.68
N VAL A 60 7.88 0.09 -19.33
CA VAL A 60 7.11 -0.67 -20.32
C VAL A 60 6.29 0.25 -21.22
N ALA A 61 5.67 1.30 -20.68
CA ALA A 61 4.93 2.28 -21.47
C ALA A 61 5.83 2.97 -22.51
N VAL A 62 7.03 3.43 -22.11
CA VAL A 62 8.00 4.03 -23.03
C VAL A 62 8.43 3.03 -24.10
N LEU A 63 8.71 1.78 -23.74
CA LEU A 63 9.08 0.75 -24.72
C LEU A 63 7.93 0.46 -25.72
N LEU A 64 6.68 0.50 -25.28
CA LEU A 64 5.52 0.36 -26.17
C LEU A 64 5.44 1.51 -27.18
N LEU A 65 5.82 2.74 -26.81
CA LEU A 65 5.94 3.83 -27.79
C LEU A 65 6.96 3.48 -28.88
N PHE A 66 8.13 2.95 -28.51
CA PHE A 66 9.13 2.50 -29.49
C PHE A 66 8.61 1.38 -30.40
N VAL A 67 7.88 0.41 -29.86
CA VAL A 67 7.22 -0.65 -30.66
C VAL A 67 6.28 -0.04 -31.68
N VAL A 68 5.40 0.87 -31.27
CA VAL A 68 4.43 1.53 -32.17
C VAL A 68 5.16 2.34 -33.25
N THR A 69 6.22 3.07 -32.89
CA THR A 69 7.03 3.83 -33.86
C THR A 69 7.73 2.92 -34.87
N MET A 70 8.39 1.85 -34.43
CA MET A 70 9.08 0.91 -35.33
C MET A 70 8.10 0.15 -36.23
N LEU A 71 6.95 -0.25 -35.69
CA LEU A 71 5.89 -0.91 -36.45
C LEU A 71 5.27 0.03 -37.50
N SER A 72 5.09 1.31 -37.15
CA SER A 72 4.64 2.35 -38.09
C SER A 72 5.65 2.54 -39.24
N MET A 73 6.95 2.58 -38.93
CA MET A 73 8.01 2.63 -39.96
C MET A 73 7.99 1.40 -40.85
N ALA A 74 7.88 0.19 -40.28
CA ALA A 74 7.75 -1.05 -41.05
C ALA A 74 6.54 -1.00 -42.00
N GLY A 75 5.39 -0.56 -41.50
CA GLY A 75 4.19 -0.34 -42.32
C GLY A 75 4.43 0.68 -43.43
N GLY A 76 5.08 1.80 -43.12
CA GLY A 76 5.43 2.83 -44.09
C GLY A 76 6.28 2.29 -45.25
N PHE A 77 7.36 1.56 -44.95
CA PHE A 77 8.20 0.93 -45.97
C PHE A 77 7.47 -0.17 -46.75
N PHE A 78 6.59 -0.92 -46.08
CA PHE A 78 5.75 -1.90 -46.74
C PHE A 78 4.79 -1.27 -47.75
N PHE A 79 4.08 -0.20 -47.37
CA PHE A 79 3.23 0.55 -48.29
C PHE A 79 4.04 1.21 -49.41
N ALA A 80 5.21 1.77 -49.10
CA ALA A 80 6.09 2.34 -50.10
C ALA A 80 6.48 1.30 -51.16
N TRP A 81 6.79 0.07 -50.75
CA TRP A 81 7.03 -1.05 -51.68
C TRP A 81 5.79 -1.45 -52.49
N ILE A 82 4.58 -1.35 -51.91
CA ILE A 82 3.32 -1.60 -52.64
C ILE A 82 3.17 -0.63 -53.82
N PHE A 83 3.40 0.66 -53.59
CA PHE A 83 3.23 1.69 -54.62
C PHE A 83 4.44 1.83 -55.55
N ASN A 84 5.64 1.47 -55.08
CA ASN A 84 6.87 1.51 -55.86
C ASN A 84 7.72 0.26 -55.60
N ARG A 85 7.78 -0.64 -56.59
CA ARG A 85 8.48 -1.93 -56.50
C ARG A 85 10.01 -1.81 -56.39
N ASP A 86 10.58 -0.65 -56.69
CA ASP A 86 12.03 -0.41 -56.62
C ASP A 86 12.53 -0.23 -55.18
N ILE A 87 11.62 -0.03 -54.22
CA ILE A 87 11.98 0.14 -52.80
C ILE A 87 12.32 -1.21 -52.18
N PRO A 88 13.50 -1.38 -51.54
CA PRO A 88 13.88 -2.66 -50.96
C PRO A 88 12.97 -3.08 -49.79
N LEU A 89 12.36 -4.26 -49.90
CA LEU A 89 11.64 -4.94 -48.80
C LEU A 89 12.52 -5.19 -47.56
N ALA A 90 13.85 -5.17 -47.74
CA ALA A 90 14.81 -5.35 -46.66
C ALA A 90 14.61 -4.35 -45.51
N PHE A 91 14.19 -3.11 -45.81
CA PHE A 91 13.91 -2.11 -44.77
C PHE A 91 12.71 -2.53 -43.90
N THR A 92 11.61 -2.97 -44.52
CA THR A 92 10.43 -3.49 -43.81
C THR A 92 10.81 -4.60 -42.83
N TRP A 93 11.58 -5.58 -43.30
CA TRP A 93 12.05 -6.68 -42.45
C TRP A 93 12.99 -6.22 -41.35
N GLY A 94 13.90 -5.28 -41.63
CA GLY A 94 14.77 -4.68 -40.61
C GLY A 94 13.99 -4.03 -39.47
N PHE A 95 12.97 -3.22 -39.79
CA PHE A 95 12.11 -2.61 -38.78
C PHE A 95 11.24 -3.64 -38.04
N LEU A 96 10.76 -4.71 -38.70
CA LEU A 96 10.02 -5.77 -38.04
C LEU A 96 10.89 -6.55 -37.04
N VAL A 97 12.12 -6.90 -37.42
CA VAL A 97 13.07 -7.56 -36.51
C VAL A 97 13.34 -6.65 -35.31
N MET A 98 13.57 -5.36 -35.54
CA MET A 98 13.83 -4.42 -34.45
C MET A 98 12.60 -4.19 -33.56
N THR A 99 11.39 -4.23 -34.13
CA THR A 99 10.14 -4.27 -33.36
C THR A 99 10.12 -5.49 -32.44
N GLY A 100 10.50 -6.66 -32.95
CA GLY A 100 10.66 -7.87 -32.16
C GLY A 100 11.66 -7.73 -31.01
N VAL A 101 12.77 -7.03 -31.22
CA VAL A 101 13.76 -6.72 -30.16
C VAL A 101 13.13 -5.87 -29.05
N TRP A 102 12.35 -4.85 -29.39
CA TRP A 102 11.65 -4.04 -28.38
C TRP A 102 10.60 -4.84 -27.61
N ILE A 103 9.85 -5.71 -28.29
CA ILE A 103 8.91 -6.63 -27.64
C ILE A 103 9.64 -7.57 -26.67
N LEU A 104 10.83 -8.04 -27.05
CA LEU A 104 11.66 -8.86 -26.16
C LEU A 104 12.05 -8.10 -24.89
N PHE A 105 12.46 -6.83 -25.01
CA PHE A 105 12.72 -6.00 -23.82
C PHE A 105 11.48 -5.81 -22.95
N ILE A 106 10.30 -5.58 -23.53
CA ILE A 106 9.03 -5.50 -22.78
C ILE A 106 8.78 -6.80 -22.02
N LEU A 107 8.98 -7.96 -22.65
CA LEU A 107 8.81 -9.25 -22.01
C LEU A 107 9.77 -9.43 -20.84
N VAL A 108 11.04 -9.04 -20.99
CA VAL A 108 12.03 -9.07 -19.90
C VAL A 108 11.57 -8.18 -18.74
N PHE A 109 11.15 -6.95 -19.01
CA PHE A 109 10.69 -6.02 -17.98
C PHE A 109 9.43 -6.52 -17.28
N ALA A 110 8.48 -7.09 -18.02
CA ALA A 110 7.27 -7.69 -17.47
C ALA A 110 7.61 -8.87 -16.55
N LEU A 111 8.52 -9.76 -16.98
CA LEU A 111 8.99 -10.88 -16.16
C LEU A 111 9.69 -10.40 -14.89
N LEU A 112 10.55 -9.38 -15.00
CA LEU A 112 11.21 -8.74 -13.86
C LEU A 112 10.19 -8.14 -12.90
N GLY A 113 9.17 -7.45 -13.42
CA GLY A 113 8.09 -6.88 -12.61
C GLY A 113 7.29 -7.95 -11.87
N VAL A 114 6.90 -9.02 -12.54
CA VAL A 114 6.22 -10.16 -11.88
C VAL A 114 7.13 -10.80 -10.82
N ARG A 115 8.43 -10.97 -11.11
CA ARG A 115 9.39 -11.53 -10.16
C ARG A 115 9.56 -10.64 -8.93
N PHE A 116 9.57 -9.32 -9.14
CA PHE A 116 9.68 -8.33 -8.07
C PHE A 116 8.42 -8.29 -7.22
N LEU A 117 7.23 -8.24 -7.84
CA LEU A 117 5.94 -8.33 -7.14
C LEU A 117 5.82 -9.62 -6.33
N LYS A 118 6.33 -10.75 -6.82
CA LYS A 118 6.36 -12.01 -6.05
C LYS A 118 7.32 -11.99 -4.86
N ARG A 119 8.38 -11.17 -4.90
CA ARG A 119 9.36 -11.04 -3.81
C ARG A 119 8.88 -10.10 -2.71
N VAL A 120 8.15 -9.06 -3.07
CA VAL A 120 7.45 -8.22 -2.11
C VAL A 120 6.27 -9.05 -1.60
N LYS A 121 6.31 -9.52 -0.35
CA LYS A 121 5.17 -10.23 0.26
C LYS A 121 3.92 -9.37 0.08
N ALA A 122 3.03 -9.78 -0.81
CA ALA A 122 1.73 -9.11 -0.96
C ALA A 122 1.01 -9.19 0.40
N PRO A 123 0.40 -8.11 0.90
CA PRO A 123 -0.41 -8.18 2.10
C PRO A 123 -1.50 -9.23 1.88
N GLU A 124 -1.47 -10.34 2.64
CA GLU A 124 -2.41 -11.46 2.47
C GLU A 124 -3.88 -11.01 2.52
N LYS A 125 -4.14 -9.91 3.25
CA LYS A 125 -5.47 -9.29 3.35
C LYS A 125 -6.00 -8.66 2.06
N THR A 126 -5.13 -8.18 1.16
CA THR A 126 -5.58 -7.60 -0.13
C THR A 126 -6.04 -8.69 -1.10
N ILE A 127 -5.46 -9.89 -1.02
CA ILE A 127 -5.83 -11.02 -1.88
C ILE A 127 -7.22 -11.55 -1.50
N ALA A 128 -7.54 -11.61 -0.20
CA ALA A 128 -8.87 -12.01 0.27
C ALA A 128 -9.97 -11.05 -0.22
N THR A 129 -9.78 -9.73 -0.12
CA THR A 129 -10.78 -8.75 -0.56
C THR A 129 -11.00 -8.76 -2.08
N VAL A 130 -9.95 -8.97 -2.89
CA VAL A 130 -10.09 -9.05 -4.36
C VAL A 130 -10.83 -10.33 -4.79
N GLN A 131 -10.75 -11.41 -4.01
CA GLN A 131 -11.53 -12.63 -4.22
C GLN A 131 -13.01 -12.50 -3.78
N GLU A 132 -13.32 -11.55 -2.90
CA GLU A 132 -14.69 -11.27 -2.48
C GLU A 132 -15.46 -10.35 -3.45
N ILE A 133 -14.76 -9.48 -4.20
CA ILE A 133 -15.36 -8.64 -5.24
C ILE A 133 -16.17 -9.44 -6.28
N PRO A 134 -15.67 -10.56 -6.85
CA PRO A 134 -16.45 -11.37 -7.78
C PRO A 134 -17.61 -12.11 -7.10
N ASN A 135 -17.56 -12.38 -5.79
CA ASN A 135 -18.66 -13.01 -5.05
C ASN A 135 -19.77 -12.01 -4.71
N ALA A 136 -19.41 -10.76 -4.37
CA ALA A 136 -20.36 -9.67 -4.14
C ALA A 136 -21.06 -9.24 -5.45
N LEU A 137 -20.36 -9.30 -6.59
CA LEU A 137 -20.94 -9.04 -7.92
C LEU A 137 -21.77 -10.20 -8.47
N LYS A 138 -21.69 -11.41 -7.88
CA LYS A 138 -22.44 -12.59 -8.32
C LYS A 138 -23.87 -12.71 -7.76
N GLY A 139 -24.36 -11.66 -7.11
CA GLY A 139 -25.79 -11.42 -6.94
C GLY A 139 -26.57 -12.62 -6.42
N LYS A 140 -26.27 -13.08 -5.21
CA LYS A 140 -27.32 -13.64 -4.34
C LYS A 140 -27.77 -12.53 -3.40
N THR A 141 -28.70 -11.72 -3.89
CA THR A 141 -29.52 -10.90 -3.00
C THR A 141 -30.33 -11.87 -2.16
N ASP A 142 -29.96 -12.04 -0.91
CA ASP A 142 -30.79 -12.73 0.06
C ASP A 142 -32.01 -11.83 0.37
N PRO A 143 -33.24 -12.24 0.03
CA PRO A 143 -34.44 -11.48 0.36
C PRO A 143 -34.73 -11.41 1.87
N ARG A 144 -33.84 -11.94 2.74
CA ARG A 144 -33.92 -11.84 4.20
C ARG A 144 -32.92 -10.88 4.84
N VAL A 145 -32.24 -10.02 4.08
CA VAL A 145 -31.57 -8.84 4.69
C VAL A 145 -32.65 -7.82 5.08
N THR A 146 -33.46 -8.19 6.06
CA THR A 146 -34.07 -7.24 6.98
C THR A 146 -32.89 -6.59 7.68
N ILE A 147 -32.65 -5.31 7.40
CA ILE A 147 -31.74 -4.53 8.23
C ILE A 147 -32.41 -4.47 9.60
N ASP A 148 -32.02 -5.37 10.50
CA ASP A 148 -32.29 -5.26 11.93
C ASP A 148 -31.52 -4.03 12.42
N LEU A 149 -32.15 -2.87 12.25
CA LEU A 149 -31.79 -1.71 13.03
C LEU A 149 -32.03 -2.09 14.50
N PRO A 150 -31.08 -1.86 15.41
CA PRO A 150 -31.33 -2.09 16.82
C PRO A 150 -32.58 -1.30 17.22
N GLU A 151 -33.57 -2.01 17.76
CA GLU A 151 -34.86 -1.54 18.32
C GLU A 151 -34.69 -0.38 19.33
N ALA A 152 -33.45 -0.05 19.73
CA ALA A 152 -33.12 1.13 20.53
C ALA A 152 -33.35 2.48 19.79
N ALA A 153 -33.48 2.49 18.46
CA ALA A 153 -33.68 3.73 17.69
C ALA A 153 -35.16 4.06 17.41
N VAL A 154 -36.10 3.16 17.74
CA VAL A 154 -37.55 3.33 17.49
C VAL A 154 -38.33 3.37 18.80
N SER A 155 -37.85 4.16 19.76
CA SER A 155 -38.70 4.60 20.88
C SER A 155 -38.78 6.12 20.86
N PRO A 156 -39.95 6.72 20.58
CA PRO A 156 -40.13 8.15 20.79
C PRO A 156 -39.97 8.47 22.28
N PRO A 157 -39.40 9.63 22.65
CA PRO A 157 -39.31 10.02 24.05
C PRO A 157 -40.73 10.11 24.62
N SER A 158 -41.00 9.29 25.64
CA SER A 158 -42.21 9.39 26.45
C SER A 158 -42.36 10.83 26.96
N PRO A 159 -43.52 11.50 26.78
CA PRO A 159 -43.70 12.84 27.31
C PRO A 159 -43.62 12.79 28.82
N THR A 160 -42.59 13.46 29.36
CA THR A 160 -42.47 13.85 30.75
C THR A 160 -43.77 14.48 31.23
N SER A 161 -44.52 13.73 32.05
CA SER A 161 -45.58 14.26 32.90
C SER A 161 -44.93 15.13 33.99
N SER A 162 -44.63 16.37 33.63
CA SER A 162 -44.26 17.42 34.58
C SER A 162 -45.55 18.04 35.11
N GLY A 163 -45.73 17.91 36.42
CA GLY A 163 -46.99 18.18 37.10
C GLY A 163 -47.56 19.58 36.92
N LYS A 164 -48.89 19.65 37.04
CA LYS A 164 -49.58 20.84 37.53
C LYS A 164 -50.59 20.44 38.58
N HIS A 165 -50.12 20.54 39.82
CA HIS A 165 -50.94 20.83 40.98
C HIS A 165 -51.66 22.17 40.71
N LEU A 166 -52.97 22.15 40.49
CA LEU A 166 -53.83 23.30 40.77
C LEU A 166 -55.03 22.77 41.54
N LYS A 167 -54.99 23.12 42.83
CA LYS A 167 -55.99 22.95 43.88
C LYS A 167 -57.14 23.93 43.65
N SER A 168 -58.23 23.67 44.39
CA SER A 168 -59.40 24.51 44.73
C SER A 168 -60.42 24.76 43.62
#